data_AF-A0A354HYF5-F1
#
_entry.id   AF-A0A354HYF5-F1
#
_cell.length_a   1.000
_cell.length_b   1.000
_cell.length_c   1.000
_cell.angle_alpha   90.00
_cell.angle_beta   90.00
_cell.angle_gamma   90.00
#
_symmetry.space_group_name_H-M   'P 1'
#
loop_
_entity.id
_entity.type
_entity.pdbx_description
1 polymer ?
#
loop_
_entity_poly.entity_id
_entity_poly.type
_entity_poly.pdbx_seq_one_letter_code
_entity_poly.pdbx_strand_id
1 'polypeptide(L)'
;MPAFVPYTCWMDDEYIYVESLGECGYATVTIETADGTVIATDIIDDTDPATPTVTLPAPLIPGDYSITITTESGAIYSGEFFYN
;
A
#
# COMPACT_ATOMS: atom_id res chain seq x y z
N MET A 1 -4.77 3.91 9.19
CA MET A 1 -3.75 3.43 8.25
C MET A 1 -2.37 3.84 8.76
N PRO A 2 -1.35 2.99 8.60
CA PRO A 2 0.03 3.34 8.93
C PRO A 2 0.52 4.52 8.07
N ALA A 3 1.49 5.28 8.56
CA ALA A 3 2.14 6.32 7.77
C ALA A 3 3.55 5.84 7.43
N PHE A 4 3.94 5.97 6.17
CA PHE A 4 5.30 5.73 5.72
C PHE A 4 5.88 7.06 5.23
N VAL A 5 7.19 7.20 5.26
CA VAL A 5 7.84 8.31 4.55
C VAL A 5 8.81 7.65 3.60
N PRO A 6 8.65 7.82 2.28
CA PRO A 6 7.89 8.87 1.58
C PRO A 6 6.45 8.52 1.12
N TYR A 7 5.77 7.51 1.69
CA TYR A 7 4.42 7.10 1.22
C TYR A 7 3.28 7.43 2.19
N THR A 8 2.23 8.05 1.69
CA THR A 8 0.99 8.15 2.45
C THR A 8 0.07 7.00 2.10
N CYS A 9 -0.66 6.48 3.09
CA CYS A 9 -1.74 5.54 2.82
C CYS A 9 -2.98 5.87 3.65
N TRP A 10 -4.13 5.74 3.01
CA TRP A 10 -5.42 6.02 3.61
C TRP A 10 -6.48 5.07 3.07
N MET A 11 -7.57 4.95 3.80
CA MET A 11 -8.74 4.20 3.39
C MET A 11 -9.87 5.18 3.14
N ASP A 12 -10.56 5.01 2.03
CA ASP A 12 -11.80 5.72 1.74
C ASP A 12 -12.79 4.71 1.16
N ASP A 13 -13.90 4.53 1.85
CA ASP A 13 -14.96 3.56 1.54
C ASP A 13 -14.42 2.12 1.33
N GLU A 14 -14.62 1.57 0.13
CA GLU A 14 -14.24 0.20 -0.26
C GLU A 14 -12.79 0.12 -0.78
N TYR A 15 -11.99 1.18 -0.65
CA TYR A 15 -10.66 1.29 -1.23
C TYR A 15 -9.58 1.74 -0.26
N ILE A 16 -8.37 1.25 -0.50
CA ILE A 16 -7.13 1.68 0.12
C ILE A 16 -6.29 2.37 -0.94
N TYR A 17 -5.84 3.56 -0.63
CA TYR A 17 -4.99 4.36 -1.48
C TYR A 17 -3.58 4.38 -0.92
N VAL A 18 -2.59 4.26 -1.79
CA VAL A 18 -1.18 4.45 -1.45
C VAL A 18 -0.58 5.39 -2.46
N GLU A 19 -0.02 6.49 -1.98
CA GLU A 19 0.58 7.55 -2.80
C GLU A 19 2.06 7.69 -2.46
N SER A 20 2.89 7.76 -3.50
CA SER A 20 4.27 8.23 -3.40
C SER A 20 4.32 9.76 -3.38
N LEU A 21 5.14 10.34 -2.50
CA LEU A 21 5.39 11.78 -2.46
C LEU A 21 6.51 12.24 -3.44
N GLY A 22 6.75 11.48 -4.52
CA GLY A 22 7.65 11.87 -5.62
C GLY A 22 9.06 11.29 -5.57
N GLU A 23 9.29 10.14 -4.92
CA GLU A 23 10.65 9.61 -4.69
C GLU A 23 10.85 8.12 -5.03
N CYS A 24 9.87 7.41 -5.59
CA CYS A 24 9.97 5.95 -5.67
C CYS A 24 10.37 5.35 -7.02
N GLY A 25 10.18 6.07 -8.15
CA GLY A 25 10.21 5.40 -9.46
C GLY A 25 9.10 4.34 -9.46
N TYR A 26 9.46 3.05 -9.41
CA TYR A 26 8.48 1.99 -9.17
C TYR A 26 8.51 1.43 -7.73
N ALA A 27 7.33 1.16 -7.18
CA ALA A 27 7.18 0.45 -5.91
C ALA A 27 6.03 -0.55 -5.95
N THR A 28 6.26 -1.77 -5.45
CA THR A 28 5.21 -2.79 -5.29
C THR A 28 4.54 -2.62 -3.94
N VAL A 29 3.22 -2.45 -3.95
CA VAL A 29 2.37 -2.44 -2.77
C VAL A 29 1.71 -3.81 -2.64
N THR A 30 1.70 -4.35 -1.43
CA THR A 30 1.07 -5.64 -1.12
C THR A 30 0.28 -5.51 0.17
N ILE A 31 -0.94 -6.04 0.18
CA ILE A 31 -1.77 -6.16 1.39
C ILE A 31 -1.93 -7.65 1.71
N GLU A 32 -1.64 -8.03 2.94
CA GLU A 32 -1.71 -9.40 3.42
C GLU A 32 -2.58 -9.48 4.67
N THR A 33 -3.24 -10.63 4.86
CA THR A 33 -3.85 -10.99 6.14
C THR A 33 -2.79 -11.39 7.16
N ALA A 34 -3.15 -11.45 8.45
CA ALA A 34 -2.26 -11.90 9.52
C ALA A 34 -1.64 -13.30 9.33
N ASP A 35 -2.21 -14.17 8.50
CA ASP A 35 -1.64 -15.50 8.20
C ASP A 35 -0.67 -15.50 7.00
N GLY A 36 -0.43 -14.33 6.39
CA GLY A 36 0.45 -14.15 5.23
C GLY A 36 -0.25 -14.34 3.89
N THR A 37 -1.57 -14.50 3.85
CA THR A 37 -2.31 -14.55 2.57
C THR A 37 -2.37 -13.16 1.94
N VAL A 38 -1.77 -13.00 0.74
CA VAL A 38 -1.88 -11.79 -0.09
C VAL A 38 -3.31 -11.64 -0.61
N ILE A 39 -3.92 -10.50 -0.35
CA ILE A 39 -5.28 -10.18 -0.80
C ILE A 39 -5.32 -9.10 -1.88
N ALA A 40 -4.28 -8.27 -1.97
CA ALA A 40 -4.16 -7.26 -3.03
C ALA A 40 -2.70 -6.95 -3.30
N THR A 41 -2.38 -6.67 -4.56
CA THR A 41 -1.08 -6.17 -5.00
C THR A 41 -1.25 -5.19 -6.13
N ASP A 42 -0.46 -4.12 -6.12
CA ASP A 42 -0.39 -3.17 -7.23
C ASP A 42 1.00 -2.52 -7.28
N ILE A 43 1.28 -1.79 -8.37
CA ILE A 43 2.54 -1.12 -8.61
C ILE A 43 2.29 0.38 -8.70
N ILE A 44 2.93 1.14 -7.81
CA ILE A 44 3.06 2.59 -7.98
C ILE A 44 4.08 2.82 -9.11
N ASP A 45 3.66 3.58 -10.13
CA ASP A 45 4.53 4.14 -11.16
C ASP A 45 4.61 5.66 -10.97
N ASP A 46 5.65 6.08 -10.26
CA ASP A 46 5.98 7.48 -10.00
C ASP A 46 7.07 7.97 -10.98
N THR A 47 7.22 7.31 -12.13
CA THR A 47 8.01 7.86 -13.25
C THR A 47 7.22 8.94 -14.01
N ASP A 48 5.89 8.91 -13.91
CA ASP A 48 4.98 10.00 -14.28
C ASP A 48 4.33 10.58 -13.02
N PRO A 49 4.57 11.87 -12.69
CA PRO A 49 3.97 12.52 -11.51
C PRO A 49 2.44 12.62 -11.57
N ALA A 50 1.79 12.26 -12.68
CA ALA A 50 0.34 12.13 -12.76
C ALA A 50 -0.20 10.78 -12.25
N THR A 51 0.64 9.78 -12.01
CA THR A 51 0.27 8.42 -11.58
C THR A 51 0.89 7.94 -10.25
N PRO A 52 1.20 8.81 -9.26
CA PRO A 52 1.92 8.41 -8.04
C PRO A 52 1.06 7.59 -7.06
N THR A 53 -0.22 7.35 -7.38
CA THR A 53 -1.21 6.78 -6.46
C THR A 53 -1.81 5.50 -7.04
N VAL A 54 -1.78 4.44 -6.24
CA VAL A 54 -2.51 3.18 -6.52
C VAL A 54 -3.77 3.10 -5.67
N THR A 55 -4.76 2.37 -6.19
CA THR A 55 -6.03 2.10 -5.51
C THR A 55 -6.22 0.59 -5.41
N LEU A 56 -6.21 0.07 -4.19
CA LEU A 56 -6.38 -1.34 -3.86
C LEU A 56 -7.76 -1.55 -3.22
N PRO A 57 -8.41 -2.71 -3.39
CA PRO A 57 -9.63 -3.01 -2.65
C PRO A 57 -9.35 -3.08 -1.15
N ALA A 58 -10.22 -2.48 -0.33
CA ALA A 58 -10.20 -2.68 1.11
C ALA A 58 -10.53 -4.15 1.45
N PRO A 59 -10.03 -4.67 2.58
CA PRO A 59 -10.44 -5.98 3.05
C PRO A 59 -11.96 -6.06 3.25
N LEU A 60 -12.55 -7.22 3.00
CA LEU A 60 -13.99 -7.45 3.18
C LEU A 60 -14.34 -8.13 4.50
N ILE A 61 -13.33 -8.65 5.20
CA ILE A 61 -13.51 -9.41 6.43
C ILE A 61 -12.83 -8.60 7.54
N PRO A 62 -13.52 -8.36 8.67
CA PRO A 62 -12.88 -7.73 9.82
C PRO A 62 -11.70 -8.54 10.31
N GLY A 63 -10.57 -7.88 10.58
CA GLY A 63 -9.33 -8.55 10.94
C GLY A 63 -8.09 -7.67 10.86
N ASP A 64 -6.96 -8.27 11.22
CA ASP A 64 -5.65 -7.66 11.14
C ASP A 64 -5.02 -7.90 9.76
N TYR A 65 -4.48 -6.83 9.21
CA TYR A 65 -3.84 -6.80 7.90
C TYR A 65 -2.52 -6.06 7.97
N SER A 66 -1.59 -6.43 7.10
CA SER A 66 -0.37 -5.68 6.85
C SER A 66 -0.43 -5.04 5.47
N ILE A 67 0.21 -3.88 5.34
CA ILE A 67 0.55 -3.31 4.05
C ILE A 67 2.08 -3.21 3.98
N THR A 68 2.63 -3.67 2.86
CA THR A 68 4.07 -3.67 2.59
C THR A 68 4.31 -2.96 1.27
N ILE A 69 5.28 -2.04 1.26
CA ILE A 69 5.73 -1.30 0.09
C ILE A 69 7.20 -1.66 -0.15
N THR A 70 7.52 -2.21 -1.31
CA THR A 70 8.88 -2.58 -1.70
C THR A 70 9.31 -1.77 -2.93
N THR A 71 10.34 -0.95 -2.79
CA THR A 71 10.91 -0.17 -3.92
C THR A 71 11.75 -1.05 -4.83
N GLU A 72 12.01 -0.60 -6.06
CA GLU A 72 12.98 -1.26 -6.96
C GLU A 72 14.39 -1.36 -6.36
N SER A 73 14.77 -0.41 -5.51
CA SER A 73 16.05 -0.44 -4.78
C SER A 73 16.09 -1.48 -3.65
N GLY A 74 14.96 -2.13 -3.34
CA GLY A 74 14.82 -3.13 -2.29
C GLY A 74 14.54 -2.55 -0.90
N ALA A 75 14.23 -1.26 -0.77
CA ALA A 75 13.77 -0.69 0.49
C ALA A 75 12.35 -1.18 0.79
N ILE A 76 12.09 -1.53 2.04
CA ILE A 76 10.82 -2.09 2.50
C ILE A 76 10.23 -1.17 3.57
N TYR A 77 8.98 -0.78 3.39
CA TYR A 77 8.16 -0.07 4.36
C TYR A 77 6.95 -0.93 4.69
N SER A 78 6.66 -1.15 5.96
CA SER A 78 5.51 -1.97 6.36
C SER A 78 4.83 -1.47 7.61
N GLY A 79 3.53 -1.73 7.71
CA GLY A 79 2.72 -1.38 8.86
C GLY A 79 1.44 -2.18 8.91
N GLU A 80 0.87 -2.30 10.10
CA GLU A 80 -0.36 -3.04 10.33
C GLU A 80 -1.56 -2.10 10.43
N PHE A 81 -2.73 -2.60 10.06
CA PHE A 81 -4.00 -1.95 10.28
C PHE A 81 -5.09 -2.99 10.57
N PHE A 82 -6.09 -2.56 11.35
CA PHE A 82 -7.28 -3.35 11.62
C PHE A 82 -8.44 -2.85 10.77
N TYR A 83 -9.11 -3.75 10.06
CA TYR A 83 -10.35 -3.49 9.35
C TYR A 83 -11.54 -3.94 10.23
N ASN A 84 -12.56 -3.09 10.38
CA ASN A 84 -13.74 -3.32 11.23
C ASN A 84 -14.98 -3.66 10.40
#